data_AF-A0A7J9LHF7-F1
#
_entry.id   AF-A0A7J9LHF7-F1
#
_cell.length_a   1.000
_cell.length_b   1.000
_cell.length_c   1.000
_cell.angle_alpha   90.00
_cell.angle_beta   90.00
_cell.angle_gamma   90.00
#
_symmetry.space_group_name_H-M   'P 1'
#
loop_
_entity.id
_entity.type
_entity.pdbx_description
1 polymer ?
#
loop_
_entity_poly.entity_id
_entity_poly.type
_entity_poly.pdbx_seq_one_letter_code
_entity_poly.pdbx_strand_id
1 'polypeptide(L)'
;RPKLQVLQSIYNGKKGIAFTEHGPYWCNVRKFCNQQLFNASKIESFAPSKKEVLTHFIESLKEATVAKEVVNISKKVGDLIEKMTLKMILGPLKKYEEFNLKELIEELANLAGAFNLADFVPFLGAFDLQVLCLCVTTLRINVHTMTYANAHKF
;
A
#
# COMPACT_ATOMS: atom_id res chain seq x y z
N ARG A 1 -8.08 17.22 8.36
CA ARG A 1 -8.21 15.80 7.95
C ARG A 1 -9.32 15.21 8.80
N PRO A 2 -10.27 14.45 8.21
CA PRO A 2 -11.37 13.88 8.97
C PRO A 2 -10.85 12.85 9.97
N LYS A 3 -11.43 12.84 11.18
CA LYS A 3 -11.18 11.80 12.18
C LYS A 3 -12.12 10.64 11.88
N LEU A 4 -11.60 9.61 11.21
CA LEU A 4 -12.37 8.41 10.88
C LEU A 4 -12.03 7.32 11.89
N GLN A 5 -13.04 6.69 12.48
CA GLN A 5 -12.88 5.58 13.43
C GLN A 5 -12.15 4.40 12.77
N VAL A 6 -12.48 4.10 11.51
CA VAL A 6 -11.86 3.03 10.72
C VAL A 6 -10.34 3.17 10.66
N LEU A 7 -9.82 4.40 10.55
CA LEU A 7 -8.39 4.66 10.53
C LEU A 7 -7.69 4.36 11.87
N GLN A 8 -8.39 4.54 12.99
CA GLN A 8 -7.86 4.17 14.30
C GLN A 8 -7.67 2.65 14.40
N SER A 9 -8.61 1.88 13.84
CA SER A 9 -8.50 0.42 13.71
C SER A 9 -7.36 0.01 12.77
N ILE A 10 -7.21 0.69 11.62
CA ILE A 10 -6.11 0.42 10.66
C ILE A 10 -4.75 0.59 11.33
N TYR A 11 -4.56 1.71 12.05
CA TYR A 11 -3.30 1.99 12.73
C TYR A 11 -3.17 1.30 14.10
N ASN A 12 -4.17 0.52 14.54
CA ASN A 12 -4.21 -0.12 15.85
C ASN A 12 -3.87 0.87 16.99
N GLY A 13 -4.51 2.03 16.98
CA GLY A 13 -4.27 3.12 17.92
C GLY A 13 -2.95 3.89 17.74
N LYS A 14 -2.12 3.52 16.75
CA LYS A 14 -0.89 4.26 16.39
C LYS A 14 -1.22 5.43 15.44
N LYS A 15 -0.22 6.27 15.16
CA LYS A 15 -0.34 7.41 14.23
C LYS A 15 0.31 7.06 12.89
N GLY A 16 -0.45 7.20 11.80
CA GLY A 16 0.08 7.12 10.43
C GLY A 16 0.41 8.50 9.85
N ILE A 17 1.08 8.58 8.69
CA ILE A 17 1.39 9.88 8.05
C ILE A 17 0.22 10.44 7.21
N ALA A 18 -0.60 9.55 6.62
CA ALA A 18 -1.60 9.90 5.61
C ALA A 18 -2.81 10.66 6.19
N PHE A 19 -3.33 10.22 7.35
CA PHE A 19 -4.56 10.76 7.92
C PHE A 19 -4.40 11.45 9.28
N THR A 20 -3.19 11.46 9.87
CA THR A 20 -2.94 12.21 11.11
C THR A 20 -3.12 13.71 10.89
N GLU A 21 -3.69 14.42 11.85
CA GLU A 21 -3.87 15.87 11.79
C GLU A 21 -2.54 16.62 11.62
N HIS A 22 -2.60 17.79 11.00
CA HIS A 22 -1.43 18.63 10.85
C HIS A 22 -0.95 19.12 12.22
N GLY A 23 0.35 18.97 12.50
CA GLY A 23 0.94 19.32 13.77
C GLY A 23 2.39 18.87 13.88
N PRO A 24 3.06 19.10 15.02
CA PRO A 24 4.49 18.83 15.18
C PRO A 24 4.88 17.39 14.84
N TYR A 25 4.07 16.41 15.27
CA TYR A 25 4.28 15.00 14.93
C TYR A 25 4.29 14.77 13.41
N TRP A 26 3.26 15.24 12.70
CA TRP A 26 3.16 15.05 11.26
C TRP A 26 4.30 15.75 10.50
N CYS A 27 4.66 16.96 10.91
CA CYS A 27 5.78 17.70 10.32
C CYS A 27 7.11 16.95 10.52
N ASN A 28 7.34 16.42 11.72
CA ASN A 28 8.56 15.67 12.04
C ASN A 28 8.65 14.36 11.24
N VAL A 29 7.56 13.58 11.17
CA VAL A 29 7.54 12.34 10.37
C VAL A 29 7.73 12.66 8.89
N ARG A 30 7.08 13.69 8.35
CA ARG A 30 7.26 14.11 6.95
C ARG A 30 8.70 14.54 6.67
N LYS A 31 9.30 15.32 7.56
CA LYS A 31 10.71 15.72 7.46
C LYS A 31 11.64 14.50 7.50
N PHE A 32 11.39 13.56 8.41
CA PHE A 32 12.13 12.31 8.49
C PHE A 32 12.03 11.50 7.19
N CYS A 33 10.83 11.28 6.66
CA CYS A 33 10.64 10.57 5.38
C CYS A 33 11.42 11.25 4.25
N ASN A 34 11.32 12.57 4.12
CA ASN A 34 12.04 13.31 3.08
C ASN A 34 13.57 13.20 3.23
N GLN A 35 14.08 13.27 4.46
CA GLN A 35 15.52 13.27 4.72
C GLN A 35 16.14 11.87 4.65
N GLN A 36 15.40 10.82 5.00
CA GLN A 36 15.95 9.47 5.15
C GLN A 36 15.51 8.51 4.04
N LEU A 37 14.26 8.62 3.59
CA LEU A 37 13.65 7.69 2.63
C LEU A 37 13.63 8.25 1.21
N PHE A 38 13.36 9.54 1.07
CA PHE A 38 13.16 10.22 -0.22
C PHE A 38 14.21 11.27 -0.52
N ASN A 39 15.41 11.15 0.06
CA ASN A 39 16.53 12.01 -0.31
C ASN A 39 17.12 11.60 -1.68
N ALA A 40 17.86 12.51 -2.33
CA ALA A 40 18.40 12.31 -3.67
C ALA A 40 19.26 11.03 -3.76
N SER A 41 20.18 10.83 -2.82
CA SER A 41 21.03 9.63 -2.76
C SER A 41 20.22 8.34 -2.67
N LYS A 42 19.15 8.33 -1.87
CA LYS A 42 18.28 7.16 -1.73
C LYS A 42 17.46 6.92 -2.99
N ILE A 43 16.94 7.97 -3.61
CA ILE A 43 16.25 7.88 -4.91
C ILE A 43 17.17 7.31 -5.98
N GLU A 44 18.42 7.78 -6.04
CA GLU A 44 19.45 7.28 -6.97
C GLU A 44 19.82 5.82 -6.70
N SER A 45 19.87 5.40 -5.43
CA SER A 45 20.14 4.00 -5.07
C SER A 45 19.09 3.02 -5.64
N PHE A 46 17.87 3.49 -5.92
CA PHE A 46 16.82 2.70 -6.57
C PHE A 46 16.89 2.69 -8.10
N ALA A 47 17.76 3.49 -8.73
CA ALA A 47 17.88 3.58 -10.18
C ALA A 47 18.13 2.22 -10.87
N PRO A 48 19.01 1.33 -10.35
CA PRO A 48 19.19 0.00 -10.93
C PRO A 48 17.90 -0.83 -10.93
N SER A 49 17.16 -0.82 -9.83
CA SER A 49 15.89 -1.54 -9.70
C SER A 49 14.83 -0.98 -10.66
N LYS A 50 14.74 0.35 -10.80
CA LYS A 50 13.83 0.99 -11.75
C LYS A 50 14.15 0.59 -13.19
N LYS A 51 15.45 0.58 -13.55
CA LYS A 51 15.90 0.17 -14.89
C LYS A 51 15.51 -1.27 -15.18
N GLU A 52 15.73 -2.19 -14.25
CA GLU A 52 15.38 -3.61 -14.40
C GLU A 52 13.87 -3.80 -14.65
N VAL A 53 13.01 -3.25 -13.79
CA VAL A 53 11.55 -3.41 -13.93
C VAL A 53 11.06 -2.74 -15.23
N LEU A 54 11.62 -1.59 -15.61
CA LEU A 54 11.27 -0.91 -16.85
C LEU A 54 11.71 -1.68 -18.10
N THR A 55 12.89 -2.30 -18.07
CA THR A 55 13.36 -3.15 -19.18
C THR A 55 12.39 -4.30 -19.44
N HIS A 56 11.98 -5.03 -18.39
CA HIS A 56 10.99 -6.10 -18.51
C HIS A 56 9.63 -5.61 -19.02
N PHE A 57 9.21 -4.43 -18.59
CA PHE A 57 7.98 -3.82 -19.11
C PHE A 57 8.06 -3.57 -20.61
N ILE A 58 9.15 -2.95 -21.09
CA ILE A 58 9.39 -2.68 -22.51
C ILE A 58 9.46 -3.97 -23.32
N GLU A 59 10.15 -4.99 -22.83
CA GLU A 59 10.21 -6.32 -23.45
C GLU A 59 8.81 -6.91 -23.62
N SER A 60 7.98 -6.87 -22.57
CA SER A 60 6.61 -7.39 -22.64
C SER A 60 5.73 -6.65 -23.66
N LEU A 61 5.98 -5.35 -23.88
CA LEU A 61 5.28 -4.57 -24.92
C LEU A 61 5.77 -4.93 -26.33
N LYS A 62 7.08 -5.18 -26.49
CA LYS A 62 7.64 -5.65 -27.77
C LYS A 62 7.07 -7.00 -28.15
N GLU A 63 6.99 -7.93 -27.22
CA GLU A 63 6.40 -9.27 -27.43
C GLU A 63 4.94 -9.17 -27.86
N ALA A 64 4.13 -8.37 -27.16
CA ALA A 64 2.74 -8.15 -27.53
C ALA A 64 2.59 -7.50 -28.91
N THR A 65 3.51 -6.60 -29.29
CA THR A 65 3.54 -5.99 -30.63
C THR A 65 3.83 -7.02 -31.71
N VAL A 66 4.81 -7.92 -31.48
CA VAL A 66 5.14 -9.02 -32.40
C VAL A 66 3.96 -9.98 -32.56
N ALA A 67 3.27 -10.27 -31.45
CA ALA A 67 2.05 -11.08 -31.44
C ALA A 67 0.81 -10.36 -32.02
N LYS A 68 0.91 -9.06 -32.32
CA LYS A 68 -0.21 -8.18 -32.73
C LYS A 68 -1.37 -8.22 -31.73
N GLU A 69 -1.07 -8.34 -30.45
CA GLU A 69 -2.04 -8.37 -29.37
C GLU A 69 -2.54 -6.95 -29.02
N VAL A 70 -3.82 -6.82 -28.69
CA VAL A 70 -4.38 -5.58 -28.15
C VAL A 70 -4.03 -5.49 -26.66
N VAL A 71 -3.23 -4.50 -26.29
CA VAL A 71 -2.75 -4.34 -24.92
C VAL A 71 -3.47 -3.19 -24.21
N ASN A 72 -3.98 -3.46 -23.00
CA ASN A 72 -4.42 -2.41 -22.09
C ASN A 72 -3.20 -1.77 -21.40
N ILE A 73 -2.80 -0.60 -21.89
CA ILE A 73 -1.64 0.15 -21.38
C ILE A 73 -1.85 0.60 -19.93
N SER A 74 -3.05 1.03 -19.55
CA SER A 74 -3.35 1.45 -18.17
C SER A 74 -3.12 0.32 -17.18
N LYS A 75 -3.55 -0.90 -17.52
CA LYS A 75 -3.29 -2.10 -16.69
C LYS A 75 -1.79 -2.38 -16.59
N LYS A 76 -1.08 -2.45 -17.73
CA LYS A 76 0.37 -2.71 -17.79
C LYS A 76 1.18 -1.69 -16.99
N VAL A 77 0.83 -0.40 -17.04
CA VAL A 77 1.48 0.67 -16.27
C VAL A 77 1.16 0.54 -14.78
N GLY A 78 -0.08 0.16 -14.43
CA GLY A 78 -0.43 -0.16 -13.04
C GLY A 78 0.45 -1.27 -12.46
N ASP A 79 0.59 -2.37 -13.19
CA ASP A 79 1.43 -3.52 -12.79
C ASP A 79 2.91 -3.12 -12.65
N LEU A 80 3.41 -2.21 -13.52
CA LEU A 80 4.75 -1.65 -13.43
C LEU A 80 4.96 -0.85 -12.14
N ILE A 81 4.02 0.05 -11.80
CA ILE A 81 4.07 0.85 -10.59
C ILE A 81 4.04 -0.05 -9.36
N GLU A 82 3.14 -1.03 -9.33
CA GLU A 82 3.04 -2.00 -8.23
C GLU A 82 4.35 -2.75 -8.01
N LYS A 83 4.94 -3.31 -9.08
CA LYS A 83 6.24 -4.02 -9.01
C LYS A 83 7.37 -3.11 -8.53
N MET A 84 7.43 -1.87 -9.03
CA MET A 84 8.43 -0.89 -8.57
C MET A 84 8.25 -0.54 -7.09
N THR A 85 7.02 -0.29 -6.64
CA THR A 85 6.71 0.05 -5.25
C THR A 85 7.05 -1.10 -4.31
N LEU A 86 6.65 -2.33 -4.65
CA LEU A 86 6.99 -3.53 -3.87
C LEU A 86 8.50 -3.71 -3.72
N LYS A 87 9.25 -3.57 -4.83
CA LYS A 87 10.71 -3.70 -4.81
C LYS A 87 11.40 -2.59 -4.01
N MET A 88 10.83 -1.38 -3.99
CA MET A 88 11.34 -0.27 -3.18
C MET A 88 11.07 -0.47 -1.67
N ILE A 89 9.91 -1.03 -1.30
CA ILE A 89 9.52 -1.21 0.10
C ILE A 89 10.15 -2.47 0.70
N LEU A 90 10.09 -3.59 -0.01
CA LEU A 90 10.48 -4.91 0.48
C LEU A 90 11.88 -5.33 0.03
N GLY A 91 12.49 -4.59 -0.91
CA GLY A 91 13.79 -4.92 -1.48
C GLY A 91 13.74 -5.97 -2.60
N PRO A 92 14.91 -6.46 -3.07
CA PRO A 92 15.01 -7.46 -4.13
C PRO A 92 14.69 -8.85 -3.59
N LEU A 93 13.41 -9.20 -3.45
CA LEU A 93 12.98 -10.54 -3.06
C LEU A 93 12.07 -11.16 -4.12
N LYS A 94 12.56 -12.26 -4.72
CA LYS A 94 11.85 -13.11 -5.68
C LYS A 94 10.61 -13.82 -5.09
N LYS A 95 10.38 -13.75 -3.77
CA LYS A 95 9.38 -14.56 -3.04
C LYS A 95 8.04 -13.85 -2.76
N TYR A 96 7.87 -12.58 -3.18
CA TYR A 96 6.64 -11.82 -2.90
C TYR A 96 5.73 -11.63 -4.13
N GLU A 97 5.94 -12.38 -5.21
CA GLU A 97 4.95 -12.42 -6.31
C GLU A 97 3.57 -12.91 -5.83
N GLU A 98 3.52 -13.66 -4.73
CA GLU A 98 2.27 -14.09 -4.07
C GLU A 98 1.62 -12.99 -3.20
N PHE A 99 2.31 -11.88 -2.92
CA PHE A 99 1.74 -10.79 -2.13
C PHE A 99 0.96 -9.85 -3.05
N ASN A 100 -0.37 -10.02 -3.09
CA ASN A 100 -1.25 -9.18 -3.87
C ASN A 100 -1.45 -7.80 -3.20
N LEU A 101 -0.43 -6.95 -3.31
CA LEU A 101 -0.43 -5.61 -2.71
C LEU A 101 -1.58 -4.78 -3.27
N LYS A 102 -1.85 -4.87 -4.58
CA LYS A 102 -2.95 -4.15 -5.20
C LYS A 102 -4.30 -4.48 -4.58
N GLU A 103 -4.63 -5.76 -4.44
CA GLU A 103 -5.89 -6.19 -3.82
C GLU A 103 -6.01 -5.69 -2.37
N LEU A 104 -4.91 -5.79 -1.60
CA LEU A 104 -4.87 -5.28 -0.23
C LEU A 104 -5.06 -3.75 -0.16
N ILE A 105 -4.45 -2.99 -1.08
CA ILE A 105 -4.61 -1.53 -1.15
C ILE A 105 -6.04 -1.18 -1.56
N GLU A 106 -6.62 -1.89 -2.53
CA GLU A 106 -8.00 -1.68 -2.99
C GLU A 106 -9.00 -1.98 -1.87
N GLU A 107 -8.85 -3.10 -1.17
CA GLU A 107 -9.71 -3.47 -0.04
C GLU A 107 -9.58 -2.46 1.10
N LEU A 108 -8.35 -2.04 1.44
CA LEU A 108 -8.12 -1.02 2.46
C LEU A 108 -8.71 0.34 2.07
N ALA A 109 -8.59 0.73 0.80
CA ALA A 109 -9.15 1.98 0.29
C ALA A 109 -10.69 1.95 0.32
N ASN A 110 -11.30 0.82 -0.03
CA ASN A 110 -12.74 0.62 0.06
C ASN A 110 -13.24 0.74 1.50
N LEU A 111 -12.56 0.07 2.45
CA LEU A 111 -12.91 0.15 3.88
C LEU A 111 -12.71 1.56 4.45
N ALA A 112 -11.61 2.23 4.11
CA ALA A 112 -11.32 3.58 4.60
C ALA A 112 -12.21 4.66 3.96
N GLY A 113 -12.69 4.44 2.73
CA GLY A 113 -13.59 5.33 2.01
C GLY A 113 -15.08 5.06 2.26
N ALA A 114 -15.42 3.95 2.92
CA ALA A 114 -16.80 3.60 3.23
C ALA A 114 -17.42 4.62 4.20
N PHE A 115 -18.71 4.90 3.99
CA PHE A 115 -19.48 5.69 4.94
C PHE A 115 -19.53 4.95 6.28
N ASN A 116 -19.17 5.63 7.37
CA ASN A 116 -19.25 5.11 8.73
C ASN A 116 -20.14 5.99 9.60
N LEU A 117 -21.28 5.47 10.07
CA LEU A 117 -22.25 6.18 10.89
C LEU A 117 -21.63 6.68 12.21
N ALA A 118 -20.69 5.92 12.77
CA ALA A 118 -20.01 6.28 14.00
C ALA A 118 -19.13 7.54 13.87
N ASP A 119 -18.73 7.92 12.65
CA ASP A 119 -17.99 9.16 12.40
C ASP A 119 -18.90 10.40 12.51
N PHE A 120 -20.21 10.23 12.35
CA PHE A 120 -21.23 11.28 12.49
C PHE A 120 -21.94 11.26 13.84
N VAL A 121 -22.07 10.06 14.42
CA VAL A 121 -22.77 9.81 15.68
C VAL A 121 -21.84 9.05 16.63
N PRO A 122 -20.93 9.75 17.36
CA PRO A 122 -19.83 9.11 18.08
C PRO A 122 -20.23 8.08 19.15
N PHE A 123 -21.40 8.25 19.79
CA PHE A 123 -21.87 7.30 20.81
C PHE A 123 -22.20 5.91 20.23
N LEU A 124 -22.45 5.82 18.91
CA LEU A 124 -22.68 4.55 18.23
C LEU A 124 -21.36 3.83 17.88
N GLY A 125 -20.21 4.47 18.05
CA GLY A 125 -18.91 3.92 17.68
C GLY A 125 -18.55 2.63 18.42
N ALA A 126 -19.06 2.42 19.63
CA ALA A 126 -18.82 1.19 20.39
C ALA A 126 -19.46 -0.07 19.75
N PHE A 127 -20.46 0.11 18.88
CA PHE A 127 -21.24 -1.00 18.33
C PHE A 127 -20.74 -1.50 16.97
N ASP A 128 -19.91 -0.72 16.25
CA ASP A 128 -19.43 -1.04 14.89
C ASP A 128 -20.57 -1.55 13.97
N LEU A 129 -21.65 -0.76 13.86
CA LEU A 129 -22.91 -1.18 13.21
C LEU A 129 -22.75 -1.58 11.73
N GLN A 130 -21.69 -1.11 11.08
CA GLN A 130 -21.37 -1.43 9.67
C GLN A 130 -20.21 -2.42 9.54
N VAL A 131 -19.70 -2.94 10.66
CA VAL A 131 -18.67 -3.98 10.73
C VAL A 131 -17.33 -3.55 10.11
N LEU A 132 -17.14 -2.24 9.89
CA LEU A 132 -15.96 -1.70 9.20
C LEU A 132 -14.70 -1.88 10.05
N CYS A 133 -14.80 -1.66 11.36
CA CYS A 133 -13.67 -1.86 12.27
C CYS A 133 -13.29 -3.34 12.39
N LEU A 134 -14.27 -4.25 12.40
CA LEU A 134 -14.04 -5.68 12.38
C LEU A 134 -13.38 -6.13 11.06
N CYS A 135 -13.91 -5.71 9.90
CA CYS A 135 -13.33 -6.03 8.58
C CYS A 135 -11.85 -5.62 8.51
N VAL A 136 -11.51 -4.40 8.95
CA VAL A 136 -10.13 -3.94 9.03
C VAL A 136 -9.27 -4.82 9.95
N THR A 137 -9.82 -5.22 11.09
CA THR A 137 -9.09 -6.06 12.05
C THR A 137 -8.78 -7.43 11.46
N THR A 138 -9.75 -8.04 10.77
CA THR A 138 -9.59 -9.31 10.06
C THR A 138 -8.55 -9.18 8.93
N LEU A 139 -8.64 -8.15 8.09
CA LEU A 139 -7.67 -7.88 7.03
C LEU A 139 -6.25 -7.76 7.58
N ARG A 140 -6.08 -6.99 8.66
CA ARG A 140 -4.79 -6.83 9.34
C ARG A 140 -4.23 -8.15 9.86
N ILE A 141 -5.07 -8.99 10.48
CA ILE A 141 -4.67 -10.31 10.97
C ILE A 141 -4.25 -11.18 9.78
N ASN A 142 -5.02 -11.20 8.70
CA ASN A 142 -4.71 -11.97 7.49
C ASN A 142 -3.34 -11.56 6.91
N VAL A 143 -3.09 -10.26 6.73
CA VAL A 143 -1.79 -9.74 6.26
C VAL A 143 -0.65 -10.16 7.20
N HIS A 144 -0.85 -10.08 8.51
CA HIS A 144 0.14 -10.53 9.48
C HIS A 144 0.38 -12.04 9.38
N THR A 145 -0.66 -12.86 9.29
CA THR A 145 -0.50 -14.31 9.11
C THR A 145 0.19 -14.68 7.80
N MET A 146 -0.09 -13.99 6.69
CA MET A 146 0.55 -14.23 5.39
C MET A 146 2.03 -13.85 5.41
N THR A 147 2.37 -12.71 6.03
CA THR A 147 3.78 -12.29 6.19
C THR A 147 4.57 -13.25 7.09
N TYR A 148 3.99 -13.73 8.19
CA TYR A 148 4.64 -14.71 9.08
C TYR A 148 4.73 -16.10 8.46
N ALA A 149 3.69 -16.59 7.80
CA ALA A 149 3.73 -17.88 7.09
C ALA A 149 4.81 -17.89 6.00
N ASN A 150 5.00 -16.76 5.31
CA ASN A 150 6.06 -16.60 4.34
C ASN A 150 7.44 -16.44 4.99
N ALA A 151 7.53 -15.82 6.17
CA ALA A 151 8.77 -15.71 6.95
C ALA A 151 9.32 -17.06 7.48
N HIS A 152 8.48 -18.09 7.60
CA HIS A 152 8.89 -19.45 7.98
C HIS A 152 9.17 -20.40 6.80
N LYS A 153 8.98 -19.94 5.56
CA LYS A 153 9.45 -20.62 4.32
C LYS A 153 10.87 -20.18 3.91
N PHE A 154 11.65 -19.65 4.86
CA PHE A 154 13.05 -19.25 4.68
C PHE A 154 13.97 -20.22 5.41
#